data_AF-A0A7J6MH79-F1
#
_entry.id   AF-A0A7J6MH79-F1
#
_cell.length_a   1.000
_cell.length_b   1.000
_cell.length_c   1.000
_cell.angle_alpha   90.00
_cell.angle_beta   90.00
_cell.angle_gamma   90.00
#
_symmetry.space_group_name_H-M   'P 1'
#
loop_
_entity.id
_entity.type
_entity.pdbx_description
1 polymer ?
#
loop_
_entity_poly.entity_id
_entity_poly.type
_entity_poly.pdbx_seq_one_letter_code
_entity_poly.pdbx_strand_id
1 'polypeptide(L)'
;MIIYDNDQTAVKLILQLSGSVFPKALFPAITAAVMTFGLGFEKVSSSWIPLEIQHPFSVQIFAIILGYVIVFRTNMALGRYREGMTNIQQMISKWGDAFVEIGSFITVSMEKAKDKNQVDLLEELRRRLIHWFTLLSAVAMISLNDGEVDLDQSFIIQRMRSSAASSKGLTIDRISSSRQSFVLEPVGPTDLPTMKLPIIGRCTDAEKSALADRNDKVLVVAGWITEEITRACLDGLLLIPEPILSRCYQELSNGMLGYNQAFKVALVPFPFPFAQMVALLLVVFLLILPMMVLRMTQSAVLSPILSFFCLLGYWGLNEIAVELENPFGDDDNDLPLKHVHTAFVDAVRDCAEGLPTESSSTVEDGPPLEGVSREMTVLKEELERLGVPVSRHFPMNSDIRMLAKMSKNEMRNKFKSAEVASRMHRRVGQLVRGDEIPPPVFIPPPPAL
;
A
#
# COMPACT_ATOMS: atom_id res chain seq x y z
N MET A 1 4.65 11.91 -3.14
CA MET A 1 3.30 12.53 -3.18
C MET A 1 3.05 13.33 -1.91
N ILE A 2 2.86 14.64 -2.04
CA ILE A 2 2.42 15.54 -0.97
C ILE A 2 0.93 15.31 -0.66
N ILE A 3 0.60 15.22 0.62
CA ILE A 3 -0.79 15.32 1.09
C ILE A 3 -1.08 16.81 1.36
N TYR A 4 -1.92 17.41 0.53
CA TYR A 4 -2.49 18.74 0.77
C TYR A 4 -3.98 18.60 1.10
N ASP A 5 -4.50 19.62 1.78
CA ASP A 5 -5.86 19.65 2.33
C ASP A 5 -6.68 20.70 1.56
N ASN A 6 -7.82 20.26 1.01
CA ASN A 6 -8.68 21.07 0.13
C ASN A 6 -9.43 22.19 0.88
N ASP A 7 -9.55 22.10 2.21
CA ASP A 7 -10.23 23.13 3.02
C ASP A 7 -9.30 24.32 3.34
N GLN A 8 -8.02 24.25 2.94
CA GLN A 8 -7.05 25.33 3.17
C GLN A 8 -7.18 26.45 2.13
N THR A 9 -7.04 27.69 2.61
CA THR A 9 -7.13 28.88 1.76
C THR A 9 -6.14 28.83 0.60
N ALA A 10 -6.63 29.02 -0.64
CA ALA A 10 -5.83 28.91 -1.86
C ALA A 10 -4.50 29.71 -1.86
N VAL A 11 -4.44 30.83 -1.13
CA VAL A 11 -3.21 31.62 -0.92
C VAL A 11 -2.09 30.78 -0.29
N LYS A 12 -2.40 29.90 0.66
CA LYS A 12 -1.42 29.02 1.31
C LYS A 12 -0.87 27.97 0.33
N LEU A 13 -1.75 27.42 -0.53
CA LEU A 13 -1.36 26.47 -1.59
C LEU A 13 -0.45 27.14 -2.64
N ILE A 14 -0.76 28.37 -3.06
CA ILE A 14 0.08 29.16 -3.98
C ILE A 14 1.48 29.46 -3.41
N LEU A 15 1.60 29.62 -2.09
CA LEU A 15 2.86 29.91 -1.41
C LEU A 15 3.68 28.64 -1.06
N GLN A 16 3.21 27.44 -1.40
CA GLN A 16 3.93 26.20 -1.15
C GLN A 16 5.02 25.97 -2.21
N LEU A 17 6.25 25.71 -1.76
CA LEU A 17 7.44 25.56 -2.61
C LEU A 17 7.94 24.10 -2.76
N SER A 18 7.68 23.23 -1.80
CA SER A 18 7.87 21.77 -1.92
C SER A 18 6.81 21.20 -2.88
N GLY A 19 7.22 20.29 -3.77
CA GLY A 19 6.42 19.77 -4.88
C GLY A 19 5.88 20.83 -5.85
N SER A 20 6.49 22.02 -5.90
CA SER A 20 5.95 23.16 -6.63
C SER A 20 6.57 23.31 -8.01
N VAL A 21 5.72 23.47 -9.04
CA VAL A 21 6.15 23.76 -10.42
C VAL A 21 6.53 25.23 -10.64
N PHE A 22 6.13 26.14 -9.74
CA PHE A 22 6.36 27.57 -9.92
C PHE A 22 7.85 27.96 -9.99
N PRO A 23 8.78 27.42 -9.18
CA PRO A 23 10.22 27.71 -9.31
C PRO A 23 10.79 27.39 -10.70
N LYS A 24 10.37 26.27 -11.32
CA LYS A 24 10.77 25.87 -12.67
C LYS A 24 10.22 26.85 -13.72
N ALA A 25 8.94 27.21 -13.62
CA ALA A 25 8.24 28.11 -14.56
C ALA A 25 8.54 29.62 -14.38
N LEU A 26 9.07 30.04 -13.22
CA LEU A 26 9.34 31.45 -12.91
C LEU A 26 10.43 32.06 -13.78
N PHE A 27 11.51 31.33 -14.09
CA PHE A 27 12.62 31.89 -14.88
C PHE A 27 12.19 32.31 -16.31
N PRO A 28 11.48 31.48 -17.10
CA PRO A 28 10.89 31.90 -18.38
C PRO A 28 9.89 33.07 -18.24
N ALA A 29 9.05 33.06 -17.19
CA ALA A 29 8.07 34.13 -16.94
C ALA A 29 8.73 35.48 -16.66
N ILE A 30 9.78 35.51 -15.83
CA ILE A 30 10.57 36.71 -15.54
C ILE A 30 11.31 37.17 -16.81
N THR A 31 11.86 36.24 -17.59
CA THR A 31 12.52 36.56 -18.87
C THR A 31 11.57 37.27 -19.84
N ALA A 32 10.34 36.75 -20.02
CA ALA A 32 9.31 37.39 -20.84
C ALA A 32 8.93 38.79 -20.31
N ALA A 33 8.79 38.96 -19.00
CA ALA A 33 8.48 40.24 -18.38
C ALA A 33 9.57 41.29 -18.64
N VAL A 34 10.84 40.93 -18.45
CA VAL A 34 12.00 41.82 -18.67
C VAL A 34 12.14 42.17 -20.16
N MET A 35 11.95 41.20 -21.07
CA MET A 35 11.93 41.47 -22.52
C MET A 35 10.83 42.46 -22.90
N THR A 36 9.61 42.27 -22.38
CA THR A 36 8.47 43.17 -22.66
C THR A 36 8.69 44.57 -22.08
N PHE A 37 9.34 44.66 -20.92
CA PHE A 37 9.68 45.94 -20.28
C PHE A 37 10.71 46.71 -21.10
N GLY A 38 11.80 46.05 -21.54
CA GLY A 38 12.81 46.65 -22.41
C GLY A 38 12.22 47.17 -23.73
N LEU A 39 11.45 46.32 -24.42
CA LEU A 39 10.74 46.65 -25.66
C LEU A 39 9.66 47.74 -25.49
N GLY A 40 9.23 48.04 -24.26
CA GLY A 40 8.30 49.13 -23.95
C GLY A 40 8.97 50.45 -23.56
N PHE A 41 10.22 50.41 -23.07
CA PHE A 41 11.01 51.58 -22.69
C PHE A 41 11.76 52.18 -23.88
N GLU A 42 12.42 51.33 -24.66
CA GLU A 42 12.72 51.68 -26.04
C GLU A 42 11.38 51.72 -26.77
N LYS A 43 10.89 52.91 -27.15
CA LYS A 43 9.87 53.02 -28.20
C LYS A 43 10.51 52.52 -29.50
N VAL A 44 10.46 51.20 -29.71
CA VAL A 44 11.23 50.49 -30.74
C VAL A 44 11.10 51.22 -32.06
N SER A 45 12.20 51.87 -32.47
CA SER A 45 12.31 52.43 -33.80
C SER A 45 12.14 51.29 -34.78
N SER A 46 11.24 51.42 -35.75
CA SER A 46 10.86 50.36 -36.70
C SER A 46 12.01 49.87 -37.60
N SER A 47 13.21 50.43 -37.42
CA SER A 47 14.48 50.02 -38.00
C SER A 47 15.14 48.81 -37.33
N TRP A 48 14.92 48.56 -36.02
CA TRP A 48 15.68 47.53 -35.27
C TRP A 48 15.02 46.14 -35.22
N ILE A 49 13.71 46.05 -35.44
CA ILE A 49 13.00 44.76 -35.51
C ILE A 49 12.30 44.66 -36.88
N PRO A 50 12.91 43.99 -37.88
CA PRO A 50 12.33 43.85 -39.23
C PRO A 50 11.12 42.89 -39.28
N LEU A 51 10.76 42.26 -38.16
CA LEU A 51 9.55 41.46 -38.00
C LEU A 51 8.35 42.36 -37.69
N GLU A 52 7.89 43.11 -38.69
CA GLU A 52 6.68 43.93 -38.56
C GLU A 52 5.42 43.03 -38.59
N ILE A 53 5.00 42.58 -37.40
CA ILE A 53 3.75 41.83 -37.21
C ILE A 53 2.57 42.79 -37.43
N GLN A 54 2.13 42.89 -38.69
CA GLN A 54 1.04 43.78 -39.11
C GLN A 54 -0.31 43.45 -38.46
N HIS A 55 -0.54 42.20 -38.04
CA HIS A 55 -1.79 41.79 -37.39
C HIS A 55 -1.57 40.81 -36.21
N PRO A 56 -2.10 41.08 -35.00
CA PRO A 56 -1.87 40.23 -33.82
C PRO A 56 -2.48 38.82 -33.92
N PHE A 57 -3.49 38.62 -34.79
CA PHE A 57 -4.11 37.30 -35.01
C PHE A 57 -3.09 36.19 -35.35
N SER A 58 -2.00 36.50 -36.07
CA SER A 58 -0.98 35.51 -36.42
C SER A 58 -0.32 34.88 -35.20
N VAL A 59 -0.08 35.67 -34.14
CA VAL A 59 0.46 35.15 -32.87
C VAL A 59 -0.64 34.53 -32.01
N GLN A 60 -1.87 35.06 -32.06
CA GLN A 60 -3.01 34.47 -31.34
C GLN A 60 -3.30 33.04 -31.82
N ILE A 61 -3.23 32.76 -33.12
CA ILE A 61 -3.38 31.40 -33.69
C ILE A 61 -2.28 30.47 -33.13
N PHE A 62 -1.03 30.93 -33.09
CA PHE A 62 0.08 30.17 -32.51
C PHE A 62 -0.14 29.88 -31.02
N ALA A 63 -0.57 30.88 -30.24
CA ALA A 63 -0.88 30.71 -28.82
C ALA A 63 -2.00 29.69 -28.58
N ILE A 64 -3.09 29.75 -29.37
CA ILE A 64 -4.21 28.80 -29.29
C ILE A 64 -3.72 27.37 -29.59
N ILE A 65 -2.93 27.18 -30.66
CA ILE A 65 -2.38 25.86 -31.02
C ILE A 65 -1.48 25.33 -29.90
N LEU A 66 -0.59 26.16 -29.36
CA LEU A 66 0.29 25.79 -28.25
C LEU A 66 -0.50 25.43 -26.99
N GLY A 67 -1.56 26.19 -26.67
CA GLY A 67 -2.45 25.90 -25.55
C GLY A 67 -3.13 24.53 -25.67
N TYR A 68 -3.65 24.19 -26.86
CA TYR A 68 -4.18 22.85 -27.13
C TYR A 68 -3.11 21.76 -27.01
N VAL A 69 -1.92 21.96 -27.59
CA VAL A 69 -0.82 21.00 -27.56
C VAL A 69 -0.35 20.72 -26.12
N ILE A 70 -0.26 21.74 -25.27
CA ILE A 70 0.06 21.60 -23.85
C ILE A 70 -1.07 20.84 -23.13
N VAL A 71 -2.34 21.20 -23.33
CA VAL A 71 -3.47 20.49 -22.71
C VAL A 71 -3.50 19.01 -23.12
N PHE A 72 -3.19 18.67 -24.38
CA PHE A 72 -3.04 17.27 -24.79
C PHE A 72 -1.86 16.59 -24.09
N ARG A 73 -0.69 17.24 -23.99
CA ARG A 73 0.48 16.71 -23.25
C ARG A 73 0.12 16.43 -21.78
N THR A 74 -0.44 17.38 -21.06
CA THR A 74 -0.82 17.24 -19.65
C THR A 74 -1.86 16.12 -19.44
N ASN A 75 -2.80 15.93 -20.38
CA ASN A 75 -3.74 14.81 -20.31
C ASN A 75 -3.07 13.44 -20.56
N MET A 76 -2.09 13.35 -21.46
CA MET A 76 -1.32 12.11 -21.67
C MET A 76 -0.44 11.77 -20.46
N ALA A 77 0.19 12.78 -19.85
CA ALA A 77 0.97 12.64 -18.62
C ALA A 77 0.09 12.15 -17.45
N LEU A 78 -1.03 12.83 -17.20
CA LEU A 78 -2.02 12.43 -16.19
C LEU A 78 -2.60 11.02 -16.46
N GLY A 79 -2.69 10.61 -17.73
CA GLY A 79 -3.00 9.24 -18.13
C GLY A 79 -1.98 8.23 -17.61
N ARG A 80 -0.68 8.46 -17.87
CA ARG A 80 0.43 7.63 -17.36
C ARG A 80 0.46 7.56 -15.83
N TYR A 81 0.28 8.69 -15.16
CA TYR A 81 0.25 8.76 -13.69
C TYR A 81 -0.89 7.92 -13.09
N ARG A 82 -2.10 8.04 -13.66
CA ARG A 82 -3.25 7.22 -13.25
C ARG A 82 -3.04 5.74 -13.55
N GLU A 83 -2.50 5.40 -14.72
CA GLU A 83 -2.18 4.02 -15.10
C GLU A 83 -1.18 3.39 -14.13
N GLY A 84 -0.11 4.10 -13.75
CA GLY A 84 0.84 3.64 -12.74
C GLY A 84 0.19 3.38 -11.38
N MET A 85 -0.65 4.31 -10.91
CA MET A 85 -1.39 4.19 -9.65
C MET A 85 -2.33 2.97 -9.65
N THR A 86 -3.14 2.79 -10.71
CA THR A 86 -4.08 1.67 -10.82
C THR A 86 -3.36 0.33 -10.86
N ASN A 87 -2.25 0.23 -11.60
CA ASN A 87 -1.50 -1.01 -11.73
C ASN A 87 -0.77 -1.41 -10.42
N ILE A 88 -0.24 -0.44 -9.67
CA ILE A 88 0.31 -0.69 -8.32
C ILE A 88 -0.78 -1.17 -7.36
N GLN A 89 -1.96 -0.54 -7.38
CA GLN A 89 -3.08 -0.96 -6.52
C GLN A 89 -3.55 -2.38 -6.88
N GLN A 90 -3.61 -2.73 -8.17
CA GLN A 90 -3.91 -4.10 -8.60
C GLN A 90 -2.84 -5.09 -8.12
N MET A 91 -1.55 -4.77 -8.32
CA MET A 91 -0.41 -5.59 -7.92
C MET A 91 -0.48 -5.96 -6.43
N ILE A 92 -0.58 -4.95 -5.56
CA ILE A 92 -0.59 -5.13 -4.11
C ILE A 92 -1.88 -5.79 -3.61
N SER A 93 -3.05 -5.40 -4.14
CA SER A 93 -4.32 -6.03 -3.80
C SER A 93 -4.29 -7.53 -4.11
N LYS A 94 -3.81 -7.91 -5.30
CA LYS A 94 -3.88 -9.30 -5.78
C LYS A 94 -2.82 -10.21 -5.13
N TRP A 95 -1.65 -9.68 -4.76
CA TRP A 95 -0.73 -10.39 -3.89
C TRP A 95 -1.26 -10.51 -2.45
N GLY A 96 -1.99 -9.52 -1.95
CA GLY A 96 -2.71 -9.59 -0.67
C GLY A 96 -3.77 -10.69 -0.67
N ASP A 97 -4.63 -10.72 -1.69
CA ASP A 97 -5.66 -11.76 -1.86
C ASP A 97 -5.03 -13.16 -1.89
N ALA A 98 -3.97 -13.36 -2.69
CA ALA A 98 -3.26 -14.63 -2.79
C ALA A 98 -2.61 -15.05 -1.46
N PHE A 99 -2.03 -14.09 -0.70
CA PHE A 99 -1.44 -14.32 0.61
C PHE A 99 -2.50 -14.73 1.66
N VAL A 100 -3.64 -14.05 1.69
CA VAL A 100 -4.74 -14.36 2.62
C VAL A 100 -5.35 -15.73 2.32
N GLU A 101 -5.52 -16.08 1.04
CA GLU A 101 -5.98 -17.42 0.63
C GLU A 101 -5.02 -18.51 1.14
N ILE A 102 -3.71 -18.44 0.81
CA ILE A 102 -2.75 -19.48 1.21
C ILE A 102 -2.51 -19.52 2.72
N GLY A 103 -2.48 -18.36 3.41
CA GLY A 103 -2.37 -18.28 4.86
C GLY A 103 -3.55 -18.96 5.57
N SER A 104 -4.77 -18.79 5.03
CA SER A 104 -5.98 -19.47 5.51
C SER A 104 -5.90 -20.98 5.28
N PHE A 105 -5.48 -21.41 4.09
CA PHE A 105 -5.31 -22.82 3.73
C PHE A 105 -4.30 -23.54 4.63
N ILE A 106 -3.16 -22.90 4.93
CA ILE A 106 -2.14 -23.43 5.84
C ILE A 106 -2.67 -23.51 7.26
N THR A 107 -3.34 -22.46 7.75
CA THR A 107 -3.87 -22.41 9.12
C THR A 107 -4.89 -23.52 9.39
N VAL A 108 -5.86 -23.71 8.48
CA VAL A 108 -6.83 -24.81 8.60
C VAL A 108 -6.16 -26.18 8.42
N SER A 109 -5.12 -26.29 7.58
CA SER A 109 -4.36 -27.53 7.45
C SER A 109 -3.58 -27.88 8.74
N MET A 110 -3.04 -26.89 9.46
CA MET A 110 -2.39 -27.09 10.77
C MET A 110 -3.38 -27.59 11.82
N GLU A 111 -4.61 -27.06 11.86
CA GLU A 111 -5.66 -27.56 12.78
C GLU A 111 -6.11 -29.01 12.51
N LYS A 112 -5.90 -29.51 11.29
CA LYS A 112 -6.29 -30.87 10.86
C LYS A 112 -5.09 -31.82 10.70
N ALA A 113 -3.88 -31.33 10.92
CA ALA A 113 -2.66 -32.13 10.97
C ALA A 113 -2.76 -33.18 12.09
N LYS A 114 -2.26 -34.39 11.83
CA LYS A 114 -2.32 -35.51 12.78
C LYS A 114 -1.03 -35.64 13.59
N ASP A 115 0.09 -35.39 12.92
CA ASP A 115 1.43 -35.54 13.48
C ASP A 115 2.06 -34.17 13.70
N LYS A 116 2.79 -34.00 14.81
CA LYS A 116 3.48 -32.72 15.09
C LYS A 116 4.41 -32.30 13.95
N ASN A 117 5.08 -33.26 13.30
CA ASN A 117 5.95 -33.01 12.15
C ASN A 117 5.21 -32.33 10.97
N GLN A 118 3.91 -32.60 10.76
CA GLN A 118 3.12 -31.90 9.75
C GLN A 118 2.85 -30.44 10.14
N VAL A 119 2.60 -30.16 11.42
CA VAL A 119 2.45 -28.79 11.94
C VAL A 119 3.77 -28.03 11.84
N ASP A 120 4.88 -28.64 12.25
CA ASP A 120 6.22 -28.03 12.20
C ASP A 120 6.61 -27.67 10.74
N LEU A 121 6.28 -28.53 9.76
CA LEU A 121 6.46 -28.27 8.32
C LEU A 121 5.54 -27.18 7.76
N LEU A 122 4.26 -27.19 8.14
CA LEU A 122 3.28 -26.17 7.72
C LEU A 122 3.61 -24.79 8.31
N GLU A 123 4.16 -24.73 9.52
CA GLU A 123 4.64 -23.46 10.08
C GLU A 123 5.89 -22.96 9.35
N GLU A 124 6.82 -23.83 8.95
CA GLU A 124 7.98 -23.42 8.15
C GLU A 124 7.60 -22.98 6.73
N LEU A 125 6.56 -23.59 6.14
CA LEU A 125 5.91 -23.08 4.93
C LEU A 125 5.31 -21.68 5.15
N ARG A 126 4.56 -21.49 6.24
CA ARG A 126 3.98 -20.20 6.63
C ARG A 126 5.04 -19.11 6.77
N ARG A 127 6.14 -19.39 7.48
CA ARG A 127 7.26 -18.45 7.67
C ARG A 127 7.91 -18.04 6.35
N ARG A 128 8.22 -19.01 5.47
CA ARG A 128 8.86 -18.72 4.17
C ARG A 128 7.95 -17.95 3.22
N LEU A 129 6.65 -18.25 3.20
CA LEU A 129 5.69 -17.46 2.39
C LEU A 129 5.53 -16.03 2.91
N ILE A 130 5.45 -15.81 4.23
CA ILE A 130 5.45 -14.44 4.81
C ILE A 130 6.70 -13.66 4.39
N HIS A 131 7.88 -14.31 4.42
CA HIS A 131 9.12 -13.69 3.94
C HIS A 131 9.02 -13.36 2.44
N TRP A 132 8.70 -14.34 1.59
CA TRP A 132 8.74 -14.16 0.15
C TRP A 132 7.67 -13.23 -0.41
N PHE A 133 6.47 -13.15 0.18
CA PHE A 133 5.49 -12.14 -0.25
C PHE A 133 5.98 -10.71 0.05
N THR A 134 6.63 -10.48 1.21
CA THR A 134 7.21 -9.15 1.51
C THR A 134 8.51 -8.87 0.74
N LEU A 135 9.27 -9.90 0.38
CA LEU A 135 10.40 -9.77 -0.55
C LEU A 135 9.93 -9.43 -1.98
N LEU A 136 8.88 -10.09 -2.46
CA LEU A 136 8.28 -9.87 -3.79
C LEU A 136 7.85 -8.40 -3.96
N SER A 137 7.13 -7.85 -2.97
CA SER A 137 6.71 -6.44 -3.03
C SER A 137 7.88 -5.47 -2.90
N ALA A 138 8.89 -5.77 -2.09
CA ALA A 138 10.08 -4.92 -1.96
C ALA A 138 10.86 -4.83 -3.27
N VAL A 139 11.18 -5.99 -3.86
CA VAL A 139 11.91 -6.09 -5.13
C VAL A 139 11.11 -5.45 -6.27
N ALA A 140 9.77 -5.59 -6.28
CA ALA A 140 8.91 -4.94 -7.25
C ALA A 140 8.92 -3.41 -7.15
N MET A 141 8.77 -2.83 -5.95
CA MET A 141 8.79 -1.36 -5.80
C MET A 141 10.14 -0.76 -6.18
N ILE A 142 11.26 -1.40 -5.79
CA ILE A 142 12.60 -0.95 -6.17
C ILE A 142 12.77 -1.01 -7.70
N SER A 143 12.26 -2.06 -8.35
CA SER A 143 12.29 -2.22 -9.82
C SER A 143 11.39 -1.22 -10.57
N LEU A 144 10.43 -0.57 -9.89
CA LEU A 144 9.61 0.50 -10.47
C LEU A 144 10.26 1.88 -10.37
N ASN A 145 11.13 2.12 -9.38
CA ASN A 145 11.86 3.39 -9.17
C ASN A 145 13.19 3.47 -9.96
N ASP A 146 13.41 2.60 -10.96
CA ASP A 146 14.71 2.41 -11.65
C ASP A 146 15.90 2.21 -10.67
N GLY A 147 15.61 1.72 -9.45
CA GLY A 147 16.56 1.59 -8.36
C GLY A 147 17.28 0.24 -8.34
N GLU A 148 18.52 0.24 -7.84
CA GLU A 148 19.26 -1.01 -7.66
C GLU A 148 18.75 -1.80 -6.43
N VAL A 149 18.55 -3.11 -6.59
CA VAL A 149 18.00 -3.98 -5.53
C VAL A 149 19.07 -4.31 -4.50
N ASP A 150 18.96 -3.67 -3.33
CA ASP A 150 19.82 -3.77 -2.14
C ASP A 150 19.70 -5.19 -1.50
N LEU A 151 20.70 -6.08 -1.64
CA LEU A 151 20.66 -7.49 -1.15
C LEU A 151 21.75 -7.87 -0.11
N ASP A 152 23.05 -7.73 -0.41
CA ASP A 152 24.17 -8.09 0.49
C ASP A 152 24.22 -7.21 1.75
N GLN A 153 24.42 -5.91 1.54
CA GLN A 153 23.32 -4.99 1.86
C GLN A 153 22.65 -4.46 0.58
N SER A 154 23.31 -4.73 -0.57
CA SER A 154 23.51 -4.01 -1.84
C SER A 154 23.88 -5.04 -2.93
N PHE A 155 24.22 -4.72 -4.18
CA PHE A 155 23.30 -4.30 -5.24
C PHE A 155 23.20 -5.45 -6.29
N ILE A 156 23.22 -5.41 -7.64
CA ILE A 156 23.23 -4.44 -8.76
C ILE A 156 22.28 -5.05 -9.84
N ILE A 157 21.81 -4.28 -10.85
CA ILE A 157 21.78 -4.70 -12.27
C ILE A 157 21.99 -3.48 -13.17
N GLN A 158 22.96 -3.55 -14.07
CA GLN A 158 23.24 -2.51 -15.05
C GLN A 158 22.46 -2.76 -16.36
N ARG A 159 21.66 -1.79 -16.83
CA ARG A 159 21.14 -1.80 -18.21
C ARG A 159 21.21 -0.41 -18.86
N MET A 160 21.30 -0.42 -20.19
CA MET A 160 21.69 0.74 -21.00
C MET A 160 20.71 1.91 -20.93
N ARG A 161 21.20 3.07 -20.45
CA ARG A 161 20.66 4.37 -20.89
C ARG A 161 20.90 4.53 -22.39
N SER A 162 19.87 4.34 -23.21
CA SER A 162 19.85 4.88 -24.57
C SER A 162 19.83 6.41 -24.48
N SER A 163 20.94 7.05 -24.87
CA SER A 163 21.16 8.48 -24.62
C SER A 163 20.06 9.39 -25.19
N ALA A 164 19.36 10.09 -24.30
CA ALA A 164 18.42 11.15 -24.64
C ALA A 164 18.65 12.36 -23.71
N ALA A 165 19.38 13.35 -24.23
CA ALA A 165 19.42 14.74 -23.75
C ALA A 165 19.76 15.00 -22.26
N SER A 166 21.02 14.82 -21.88
CA SER A 166 21.71 15.87 -21.11
C SER A 166 22.66 16.62 -22.03
N SER A 167 22.62 17.95 -22.04
CA SER A 167 23.25 18.78 -23.07
C SER A 167 24.68 19.18 -22.71
N LYS A 168 25.68 18.65 -23.44
CA LYS A 168 27.06 19.16 -23.53
C LYS A 168 27.83 18.52 -24.69
N GLY A 169 28.69 19.30 -25.34
CA GLY A 169 29.76 18.80 -26.22
C GLY A 169 29.35 18.51 -27.68
N LEU A 170 29.68 19.44 -28.58
CA LEU A 170 29.69 19.19 -30.02
C LEU A 170 31.09 18.70 -30.44
N THR A 171 31.19 17.46 -30.92
CA THR A 171 32.26 17.03 -31.84
C THR A 171 31.74 15.88 -32.70
N ILE A 172 31.74 16.06 -34.01
CA ILE A 172 31.55 14.98 -34.98
C ILE A 172 32.93 14.48 -35.35
N ASP A 173 33.18 13.18 -35.20
CA ASP A 173 34.18 12.51 -36.01
C ASP A 173 33.71 11.12 -36.45
N ARG A 174 34.23 10.68 -37.59
CA ARG A 174 33.90 9.39 -38.22
C ARG A 174 35.03 8.40 -37.99
N ILE A 175 34.75 7.09 -38.01
CA ILE A 175 35.40 6.07 -38.88
C ILE A 175 35.16 4.62 -38.40
N SER A 176 35.00 3.72 -39.38
CA SER A 176 35.05 2.25 -39.38
C SER A 176 34.73 1.40 -38.13
N SER A 177 33.76 0.52 -38.34
CA SER A 177 33.75 -0.90 -37.93
C SER A 177 35.04 -1.50 -37.32
N SER A 178 34.93 -2.00 -36.09
CA SER A 178 35.51 -3.30 -35.72
C SER A 178 34.65 -3.98 -34.65
N ARG A 179 34.65 -5.31 -34.59
CA ARG A 179 34.06 -6.07 -33.47
C ARG A 179 35.13 -6.26 -32.40
N GLN A 180 35.01 -5.56 -31.28
CA GLN A 180 35.73 -5.91 -30.06
C GLN A 180 34.75 -5.93 -28.87
N SER A 181 34.78 -7.03 -28.13
CA SER A 181 34.04 -7.21 -26.89
C SER A 181 34.70 -6.39 -25.78
N PHE A 182 34.11 -5.25 -25.43
CA PHE A 182 34.56 -4.46 -24.28
C PHE A 182 34.24 -5.19 -22.99
N VAL A 183 35.29 -5.65 -22.30
CA VAL A 183 35.24 -5.93 -20.87
C VAL A 183 35.27 -4.56 -20.18
N LEU A 184 34.29 -4.32 -19.30
CA LEU A 184 34.24 -3.11 -18.47
C LEU A 184 34.78 -3.44 -17.08
N GLU A 185 35.74 -2.65 -16.60
CA GLU A 185 36.20 -2.72 -15.21
C GLU A 185 35.14 -2.12 -14.27
N PRO A 186 35.02 -2.63 -13.03
CA PRO A 186 34.01 -2.15 -12.09
C PRO A 186 34.31 -0.71 -11.63
N VAL A 187 33.34 0.18 -11.84
CA VAL A 187 33.34 1.51 -11.23
C VAL A 187 33.09 1.36 -9.73
N GLY A 188 33.81 2.14 -8.91
CA GLY A 188 33.70 2.09 -7.45
C GLY A 188 32.32 2.52 -6.91
N PRO A 189 32.06 2.28 -5.60
CA PRO A 189 30.79 2.61 -4.98
C PRO A 189 30.50 4.11 -5.11
N THR A 190 29.35 4.43 -5.72
CA THR A 190 28.85 5.80 -5.81
C THR A 190 27.65 5.89 -4.87
N ASP A 191 27.68 6.81 -3.90
CA ASP A 191 26.62 6.97 -2.88
C ASP A 191 25.32 7.56 -3.47
N LEU A 192 24.63 6.78 -4.31
CA LEU A 192 23.27 7.04 -4.76
C LEU A 192 22.29 6.74 -3.62
N PRO A 193 21.26 7.59 -3.39
CA PRO A 193 20.28 7.36 -2.33
C PRO A 193 19.38 6.16 -2.68
N THR A 194 19.58 5.02 -2.01
CA THR A 194 18.85 3.79 -2.35
C THR A 194 17.58 3.58 -1.52
N MET A 195 16.57 3.00 -2.17
CA MET A 195 15.21 2.90 -1.64
C MET A 195 15.09 1.77 -0.59
N LYS A 196 15.43 2.07 0.67
CA LYS A 196 15.40 1.09 1.76
C LYS A 196 13.96 0.78 2.22
N LEU A 197 13.57 -0.49 2.06
CA LEU A 197 12.25 -1.05 2.34
C LEU A 197 12.31 -2.12 3.45
N PRO A 198 11.34 -2.19 4.39
CA PRO A 198 11.27 -3.24 5.39
C PRO A 198 10.83 -4.58 4.77
N ILE A 199 11.39 -5.70 5.22
CA ILE A 199 11.01 -7.06 4.82
C ILE A 199 10.84 -7.89 6.11
N ILE A 200 9.88 -8.82 6.15
CA ILE A 200 9.70 -9.68 7.33
C ILE A 200 10.70 -10.84 7.23
N GLY A 201 11.58 -10.98 8.22
CA GLY A 201 12.67 -11.96 8.22
C GLY A 201 14.00 -11.38 7.71
N ARG A 202 14.98 -12.26 7.46
CA ARG A 202 16.28 -11.90 6.89
C ARG A 202 16.48 -12.71 5.62
N CYS A 203 16.81 -12.04 4.51
CA CYS A 203 17.21 -12.73 3.28
C CYS A 203 18.48 -13.54 3.55
N THR A 204 18.41 -14.84 3.29
CA THR A 204 19.55 -15.76 3.37
C THR A 204 20.51 -15.53 2.21
N ASP A 205 21.79 -15.89 2.39
CA ASP A 205 22.79 -15.70 1.34
C ASP A 205 22.53 -16.59 0.11
N ALA A 206 21.71 -17.64 0.25
CA ALA A 206 21.20 -18.44 -0.86
C ALA A 206 20.19 -17.64 -1.72
N GLU A 207 19.23 -16.95 -1.09
CA GLU A 207 18.25 -16.11 -1.80
C GLU A 207 18.94 -14.92 -2.47
N LYS A 208 19.91 -14.27 -1.80
CA LYS A 208 20.74 -13.22 -2.40
C LYS A 208 21.48 -13.73 -3.64
N SER A 209 22.20 -14.85 -3.51
CA SER A 209 22.95 -15.47 -4.60
C SER A 209 22.04 -15.85 -5.79
N ALA A 210 20.83 -16.32 -5.49
CA ALA A 210 19.86 -16.72 -6.50
C ALA A 210 19.21 -15.54 -7.26
N LEU A 211 19.23 -14.32 -6.68
CA LEU A 211 18.68 -13.07 -7.25
C LEU A 211 19.74 -12.14 -7.84
N ALA A 212 21.01 -12.23 -7.42
CA ALA A 212 22.07 -11.30 -7.82
C ALA A 212 22.19 -11.15 -9.35
N ASP A 213 22.28 -12.28 -10.07
CA ASP A 213 22.46 -12.37 -11.53
C ASP A 213 21.13 -12.57 -12.31
N ARG A 214 20.02 -11.97 -11.84
CA ARG A 214 18.68 -12.18 -12.42
C ARG A 214 18.07 -10.91 -13.01
N ASN A 215 18.00 -10.87 -14.35
CA ASN A 215 17.38 -9.79 -15.14
C ASN A 215 15.96 -9.41 -14.67
N ASP A 216 15.17 -10.37 -14.18
CA ASP A 216 13.88 -10.14 -13.55
C ASP A 216 13.87 -10.81 -12.18
N LYS A 217 14.14 -10.02 -11.14
CA LYS A 217 14.19 -10.49 -9.75
C LYS A 217 12.78 -10.75 -9.19
N VAL A 218 11.76 -10.05 -9.69
CA VAL A 218 10.36 -10.17 -9.25
C VAL A 218 9.75 -11.49 -9.70
N LEU A 219 9.91 -11.83 -10.98
CA LEU A 219 9.43 -13.10 -11.54
C LEU A 219 10.09 -14.33 -10.88
N VAL A 220 11.36 -14.21 -10.46
CA VAL A 220 12.06 -15.28 -9.74
C VAL A 220 11.43 -15.54 -8.35
N VAL A 221 11.16 -14.50 -7.55
CA VAL A 221 10.50 -14.66 -6.23
C VAL A 221 9.06 -15.16 -6.38
N ALA A 222 8.31 -14.67 -7.37
CA ALA A 222 6.98 -15.20 -7.67
C ALA A 222 7.02 -16.68 -8.11
N GLY A 223 8.08 -17.08 -8.80
CA GLY A 223 8.39 -18.47 -9.12
C GLY A 223 8.57 -19.33 -7.86
N TRP A 224 9.38 -18.88 -6.89
CA TRP A 224 9.59 -19.60 -5.63
C TRP A 224 8.30 -19.81 -4.83
N ILE A 225 7.47 -18.75 -4.72
CA ILE A 225 6.14 -18.83 -4.08
C ILE A 225 5.27 -19.88 -4.79
N THR A 226 5.24 -19.86 -6.12
CA THR A 226 4.43 -20.81 -6.92
C THR A 226 4.93 -22.24 -6.76
N GLU A 227 6.26 -22.45 -6.80
CA GLU A 227 6.90 -23.77 -6.66
C GLU A 227 6.63 -24.38 -5.27
N GLU A 228 6.74 -23.57 -4.21
CA GLU A 228 6.62 -24.06 -2.84
C GLU A 228 5.15 -24.35 -2.45
N ILE A 229 4.19 -23.57 -2.94
CA ILE A 229 2.76 -23.90 -2.80
C ILE A 229 2.43 -25.18 -3.59
N THR A 230 3.03 -25.37 -4.78
CA THR A 230 2.89 -26.59 -5.58
C THR A 230 3.46 -27.81 -4.84
N ARG A 231 4.66 -27.67 -4.26
CA ARG A 231 5.33 -28.68 -3.44
C ARG A 231 4.46 -29.10 -2.25
N ALA A 232 3.98 -28.14 -1.46
CA ALA A 232 3.12 -28.40 -0.30
C ALA A 232 1.77 -29.05 -0.67
N CYS A 233 1.26 -28.83 -1.89
CA CYS A 233 0.10 -29.53 -2.41
C CYS A 233 0.41 -30.99 -2.81
N LEU A 234 1.51 -31.22 -3.55
CA LEU A 234 1.92 -32.55 -4.00
C LEU A 234 2.36 -33.46 -2.86
N ASP A 235 3.00 -32.90 -1.83
CA ASP A 235 3.39 -33.60 -0.60
C ASP A 235 2.19 -33.87 0.35
N GLY A 236 0.99 -33.40 -0.01
CA GLY A 236 -0.25 -33.61 0.75
C GLY A 236 -0.33 -32.84 2.08
N LEU A 237 0.47 -31.79 2.25
CA LEU A 237 0.46 -30.93 3.45
C LEU A 237 -0.76 -29.99 3.46
N LEU A 238 -1.18 -29.50 2.30
CA LEU A 238 -2.36 -28.64 2.14
C LEU A 238 -3.63 -29.50 1.97
N LEU A 239 -4.53 -29.46 2.94
CA LEU A 239 -5.75 -30.28 2.96
C LEU A 239 -6.92 -29.62 2.21
N ILE A 240 -6.62 -29.04 1.03
CA ILE A 240 -7.52 -28.20 0.24
C ILE A 240 -7.71 -28.79 -1.17
N PRO A 241 -8.95 -28.89 -1.70
CA PRO A 241 -9.18 -29.32 -3.08
C PRO A 241 -8.49 -28.44 -4.13
N GLU A 242 -7.87 -29.07 -5.13
CA GLU A 242 -7.13 -28.40 -6.21
C GLU A 242 -7.89 -27.23 -6.88
N PRO A 243 -9.22 -27.29 -7.16
CA PRO A 243 -9.93 -26.17 -7.75
C PRO A 243 -9.96 -24.92 -6.85
N ILE A 244 -9.93 -25.10 -5.53
CA ILE A 244 -9.87 -23.98 -4.56
C ILE A 244 -8.44 -23.43 -4.52
N LEU A 245 -7.42 -24.29 -4.48
CA LEU A 245 -6.02 -23.85 -4.53
C LEU A 245 -5.67 -23.12 -5.85
N SER A 246 -6.35 -23.46 -6.95
CA SER A 246 -6.17 -22.79 -8.24
C SER A 246 -6.45 -21.28 -8.20
N ARG A 247 -7.29 -20.83 -7.26
CA ARG A 247 -7.62 -19.42 -7.05
C ARG A 247 -6.40 -18.61 -6.58
N CYS A 248 -5.59 -19.16 -5.68
CA CYS A 248 -4.40 -18.50 -5.15
C CYS A 248 -3.36 -18.26 -6.26
N TYR A 249 -3.12 -19.25 -7.13
CA TYR A 249 -2.26 -19.08 -8.32
C TYR A 249 -2.83 -18.04 -9.29
N GLN A 250 -4.15 -17.98 -9.46
CA GLN A 250 -4.80 -16.98 -10.31
C GLN A 250 -4.60 -15.57 -9.76
N GLU A 251 -4.75 -15.34 -8.46
CA GLU A 251 -4.56 -14.01 -7.87
C GLU A 251 -3.08 -13.61 -7.82
N LEU A 252 -2.16 -14.54 -7.54
CA LEU A 252 -0.71 -14.30 -7.66
C LEU A 252 -0.34 -13.85 -9.08
N SER A 253 -0.90 -14.52 -10.10
CA SER A 253 -0.75 -14.16 -11.52
C SER A 253 -1.39 -12.81 -11.87
N ASN A 254 -2.57 -12.51 -11.33
CA ASN A 254 -3.22 -11.21 -11.50
C ASN A 254 -2.44 -10.05 -10.85
N GLY A 255 -1.70 -10.31 -9.77
CA GLY A 255 -0.76 -9.36 -9.16
C GLY A 255 0.49 -9.17 -10.00
N MET A 256 1.06 -10.26 -10.54
CA MET A 256 2.16 -10.20 -11.52
C MET A 256 1.76 -9.45 -12.81
N LEU A 257 0.50 -9.55 -13.25
CA LEU A 257 -0.03 -8.74 -14.35
C LEU A 257 -0.04 -7.25 -13.98
N GLY A 258 -0.47 -6.89 -12.76
CA GLY A 258 -0.40 -5.52 -12.24
C GLY A 258 1.02 -4.98 -12.23
N TYR A 259 1.98 -5.76 -11.71
CA TYR A 259 3.41 -5.40 -11.74
C TYR A 259 3.90 -5.14 -13.17
N ASN A 260 3.63 -6.05 -14.12
CA ASN A 260 4.10 -5.90 -15.50
C ASN A 260 3.49 -4.68 -16.21
N GLN A 261 2.24 -4.32 -15.91
CA GLN A 261 1.62 -3.12 -16.47
C GLN A 261 2.17 -1.82 -15.85
N ALA A 262 2.53 -1.82 -14.56
CA ALA A 262 3.27 -0.72 -13.93
C ALA A 262 4.70 -0.60 -14.49
N PHE A 263 5.43 -1.71 -14.58
CA PHE A 263 6.80 -1.76 -15.11
C PHE A 263 6.88 -1.32 -16.58
N LYS A 264 5.86 -1.61 -17.38
CA LYS A 264 5.68 -1.04 -18.74
C LYS A 264 5.62 0.49 -18.73
N VAL A 265 4.94 1.12 -17.76
CA VAL A 265 4.88 2.60 -17.65
C VAL A 265 6.24 3.19 -17.26
N ALA A 266 6.99 2.52 -16.38
CA ALA A 266 8.36 2.90 -16.00
C ALA A 266 9.33 2.78 -17.19
N LEU A 267 9.37 1.60 -17.81
CA LEU A 267 10.33 1.24 -18.86
C LEU A 267 10.09 1.96 -20.20
N VAL A 268 8.83 2.32 -20.52
CA VAL A 268 8.48 3.00 -21.77
C VAL A 268 8.31 4.49 -21.51
N PRO A 269 9.30 5.34 -21.85
CA PRO A 269 9.22 6.79 -21.61
C PRO A 269 8.18 7.47 -22.50
N PHE A 270 7.81 8.70 -22.15
CA PHE A 270 6.96 9.54 -23.00
C PHE A 270 7.64 9.81 -24.37
N PRO A 271 6.90 9.81 -25.50
CA PRO A 271 7.52 9.92 -26.82
C PRO A 271 8.32 11.21 -27.04
N PHE A 272 9.65 11.08 -27.13
CA PHE A 272 10.59 12.19 -27.29
C PHE A 272 10.19 13.26 -28.35
N PRO A 273 9.68 12.91 -29.56
CA PRO A 273 9.27 13.92 -30.54
C PRO A 273 8.16 14.87 -30.04
N PHE A 274 7.25 14.42 -29.18
CA PHE A 274 6.24 15.30 -28.58
C PHE A 274 6.88 16.27 -27.59
N ALA A 275 7.73 15.78 -26.69
CA ALA A 275 8.46 16.63 -25.74
C ALA A 275 9.35 17.67 -26.46
N GLN A 276 10.05 17.26 -27.51
CA GLN A 276 10.86 18.14 -28.36
C GLN A 276 10.02 19.25 -29.02
N MET A 277 8.86 18.90 -29.60
CA MET A 277 7.98 19.87 -30.25
C MET A 277 7.34 20.85 -29.25
N VAL A 278 6.91 20.39 -28.08
CA VAL A 278 6.37 21.27 -27.02
C VAL A 278 7.43 22.24 -26.53
N ALA A 279 8.66 21.76 -26.26
CA ALA A 279 9.77 22.60 -25.84
C ALA A 279 10.14 23.66 -26.91
N LEU A 280 10.19 23.28 -28.20
CA LEU A 280 10.43 24.21 -29.30
C LEU A 280 9.35 25.30 -29.37
N LEU A 281 8.07 24.92 -29.29
CA LEU A 281 6.97 25.87 -29.34
C LEU A 281 6.95 26.81 -28.13
N LEU A 282 7.30 26.34 -26.93
CA LEU A 282 7.45 27.19 -25.74
C LEU A 282 8.59 28.20 -25.87
N VAL A 283 9.75 27.80 -26.43
CA VAL A 283 10.86 28.73 -26.70
C VAL A 283 10.47 29.77 -27.76
N VAL A 284 9.76 29.37 -28.81
CA VAL A 284 9.21 30.32 -29.80
C VAL A 284 8.18 31.25 -29.17
N PHE A 285 7.34 30.76 -28.25
CA PHE A 285 6.36 31.59 -27.53
C PHE A 285 7.03 32.64 -26.64
N LEU A 286 8.08 32.27 -25.91
CA LEU A 286 8.89 33.16 -25.08
C LEU A 286 9.46 34.35 -25.87
N LEU A 287 9.87 34.11 -27.12
CA LEU A 287 10.42 35.15 -27.99
C LEU A 287 9.33 36.06 -28.61
N ILE A 288 8.17 35.49 -28.99
CA ILE A 288 7.14 36.25 -29.74
C ILE A 288 6.14 36.96 -28.83
N LEU A 289 5.79 36.39 -27.66
CA LEU A 289 4.76 36.96 -26.78
C LEU A 289 5.05 38.41 -26.33
N PRO A 290 6.29 38.80 -25.93
CA PRO A 290 6.60 40.18 -25.55
C PRO A 290 6.17 41.22 -26.59
N MET A 291 6.36 40.92 -27.88
CA MET A 291 5.97 41.80 -28.98
C MET A 291 4.45 41.83 -29.16
N MET A 292 3.77 40.68 -29.04
CA MET A 292 2.30 40.58 -29.15
C MET A 292 1.61 41.40 -28.06
N VAL A 293 1.97 41.19 -26.79
CA VAL A 293 1.30 41.82 -25.65
C VAL A 293 1.52 43.33 -25.68
N LEU A 294 2.74 43.80 -25.95
CA LEU A 294 3.03 45.22 -26.07
C LEU A 294 2.19 45.90 -27.17
N ARG A 295 2.07 45.26 -28.35
CA ARG A 295 1.27 45.78 -29.47
C ARG A 295 -0.23 45.77 -29.19
N MET A 296 -0.74 44.83 -28.39
CA MET A 296 -2.16 44.77 -28.03
C MET A 296 -2.54 45.69 -26.86
N THR A 297 -1.67 45.83 -25.85
CA THR A 297 -1.99 46.51 -24.58
C THR A 297 -1.50 47.96 -24.54
N GLN A 298 -0.48 48.33 -25.32
CA GLN A 298 0.03 49.71 -25.46
C GLN A 298 0.42 50.40 -24.13
N SER A 299 0.68 49.62 -23.07
CA SER A 299 1.00 50.11 -21.72
C SER A 299 2.31 49.50 -21.21
N ALA A 300 3.29 50.34 -20.90
CA ALA A 300 4.62 49.91 -20.44
C ALA A 300 4.60 49.18 -19.09
N VAL A 301 3.56 49.36 -18.27
CA VAL A 301 3.42 48.71 -16.95
C VAL A 301 2.60 47.41 -17.06
N LEU A 302 1.50 47.42 -17.80
CA LEU A 302 0.60 46.27 -17.88
C LEU A 302 1.14 45.16 -18.81
N SER A 303 1.85 45.52 -19.89
CA SER A 303 2.34 44.53 -20.86
C SER A 303 3.36 43.54 -20.26
N PRO A 304 4.35 43.97 -19.44
CA PRO A 304 5.23 43.04 -18.72
C PRO A 304 4.49 42.11 -17.76
N ILE A 305 3.50 42.63 -17.03
CA ILE A 305 2.70 41.85 -16.05
C ILE A 305 1.88 40.77 -16.76
N LEU A 306 1.22 41.10 -17.87
CA LEU A 306 0.49 40.13 -18.68
C LEU A 306 1.44 39.08 -19.30
N SER A 307 2.60 39.50 -19.79
CA SER A 307 3.61 38.60 -20.36
C SER A 307 4.16 37.61 -19.34
N PHE A 308 4.38 38.06 -18.10
CA PHE A 308 4.75 37.22 -16.96
C PHE A 308 3.69 36.13 -16.72
N PHE A 309 2.43 36.50 -16.47
CA PHE A 309 1.39 35.53 -16.13
C PHE A 309 1.05 34.57 -17.28
N CYS A 310 1.12 35.04 -18.54
CA CYS A 310 0.96 34.17 -19.70
C CYS A 310 2.09 33.13 -19.80
N LEU A 311 3.37 33.52 -19.69
CA LEU A 311 4.45 32.52 -19.70
C LEU A 311 4.39 31.60 -18.47
N LEU A 312 4.08 32.13 -17.28
CA LEU A 312 3.95 31.34 -16.06
C LEU A 312 2.87 30.26 -16.20
N GLY A 313 1.74 30.57 -16.84
CA GLY A 313 0.67 29.60 -17.10
C GLY A 313 1.06 28.54 -18.14
N TYR A 314 1.60 28.96 -19.29
CA TYR A 314 1.99 28.04 -20.37
C TYR A 314 3.15 27.12 -19.96
N TRP A 315 4.17 27.70 -19.31
CA TRP A 315 5.32 26.93 -18.84
C TRP A 315 4.96 26.10 -17.61
N GLY A 316 4.17 26.63 -16.67
CA GLY A 316 3.69 25.87 -15.51
C GLY A 316 2.88 24.62 -15.89
N LEU A 317 1.99 24.71 -16.87
CA LEU A 317 1.26 23.54 -17.40
C LEU A 317 2.18 22.51 -18.10
N ASN A 318 3.29 22.97 -18.67
CA ASN A 318 4.33 22.09 -19.20
C ASN A 318 5.11 21.36 -18.09
N GLU A 319 5.52 22.07 -17.03
CA GLU A 319 6.21 21.45 -15.91
C GLU A 319 5.29 20.44 -15.17
N ILE A 320 3.99 20.74 -15.03
CA ILE A 320 3.00 19.76 -14.51
C ILE A 320 2.96 18.50 -15.39
N ALA A 321 3.06 18.64 -16.72
CA ALA A 321 3.11 17.47 -17.61
C ALA A 321 4.43 16.69 -17.46
N VAL A 322 5.57 17.38 -17.33
CA VAL A 322 6.88 16.76 -17.12
C VAL A 322 6.92 15.96 -15.81
N GLU A 323 6.38 16.50 -14.73
CA GLU A 323 6.36 15.79 -13.43
C GLU A 323 5.44 14.57 -13.47
N LEU A 324 4.25 14.69 -14.06
CA LEU A 324 3.31 13.56 -14.20
C LEU A 324 3.73 12.50 -15.25
N GLU A 325 4.78 12.73 -16.04
CA GLU A 325 5.26 11.77 -17.04
C GLU A 325 6.03 10.57 -16.43
N ASN A 326 6.58 10.72 -15.21
CA ASN A 326 7.39 9.72 -14.51
C ASN A 326 6.86 9.41 -13.08
N PRO A 327 5.73 8.68 -12.94
CA PRO A 327 4.99 8.60 -11.67
C PRO A 327 5.66 7.77 -10.55
N PHE A 328 6.86 7.24 -10.75
CA PHE A 328 7.50 6.25 -9.86
C PHE A 328 8.84 6.69 -9.29
N GLY A 329 9.28 7.93 -9.55
CA GLY A 329 10.56 8.45 -9.08
C GLY A 329 10.58 8.83 -7.60
N ASP A 330 11.62 9.60 -7.23
CA ASP A 330 11.83 10.13 -5.89
C ASP A 330 11.30 11.59 -5.71
N ASP A 331 10.58 12.17 -6.68
CA ASP A 331 10.10 13.56 -6.57
C ASP A 331 8.96 13.68 -5.52
N ASP A 332 8.83 14.86 -4.91
CA ASP A 332 7.82 15.19 -3.88
C ASP A 332 6.38 14.79 -4.29
N ASN A 333 6.09 14.79 -5.60
CA ASN A 333 4.78 14.51 -6.18
C ASN A 333 4.54 13.03 -6.56
N ASP A 334 5.59 12.20 -6.65
CA ASP A 334 5.50 10.83 -7.19
C ASP A 334 4.73 9.85 -6.30
N LEU A 335 4.31 8.72 -6.88
CA LEU A 335 3.52 7.72 -6.16
C LEU A 335 4.31 7.20 -4.94
N PRO A 336 3.71 7.12 -3.74
CA PRO A 336 4.45 6.87 -2.50
C PRO A 336 4.77 5.38 -2.33
N LEU A 337 5.58 4.82 -3.23
CA LEU A 337 5.95 3.40 -3.32
C LEU A 337 6.36 2.81 -1.96
N LYS A 338 7.13 3.57 -1.18
CA LYS A 338 7.57 3.19 0.17
C LYS A 338 6.41 3.01 1.14
N HIS A 339 5.42 3.91 1.14
CA HIS A 339 4.26 3.81 2.02
C HIS A 339 3.33 2.68 1.59
N VAL A 340 3.15 2.49 0.27
CA VAL A 340 2.36 1.36 -0.27
C VAL A 340 2.98 0.02 0.14
N HIS A 341 4.31 -0.11 0.03
CA HIS A 341 5.02 -1.30 0.47
C HIS A 341 4.95 -1.52 1.99
N THR A 342 5.22 -0.49 2.81
CA THR A 342 5.11 -0.62 4.27
C THR A 342 3.69 -1.03 4.69
N ALA A 343 2.65 -0.42 4.11
CA ALA A 343 1.26 -0.80 4.39
C ALA A 343 0.94 -2.24 3.99
N PHE A 344 1.53 -2.77 2.91
CA PHE A 344 1.42 -4.18 2.55
C PHE A 344 2.16 -5.10 3.53
N VAL A 345 3.36 -4.72 3.96
CA VAL A 345 4.15 -5.47 4.97
C VAL A 345 3.42 -5.52 6.32
N ASP A 346 2.80 -4.41 6.72
CA ASP A 346 2.01 -4.36 7.95
C ASP A 346 0.73 -5.18 7.81
N ALA A 347 -0.01 -5.09 6.69
CA ALA A 347 -1.17 -5.96 6.44
C ALA A 347 -0.81 -7.47 6.41
N VAL A 348 0.35 -7.84 5.85
CA VAL A 348 0.86 -9.21 5.88
C VAL A 348 1.19 -9.67 7.31
N ARG A 349 1.67 -8.75 8.18
CA ARG A 349 1.89 -9.04 9.61
C ARG A 349 0.56 -9.23 10.34
N ASP A 350 -0.37 -8.29 10.20
CA ASP A 350 -1.67 -8.31 10.87
C ASP A 350 -2.45 -9.59 10.52
N CYS A 351 -2.45 -10.00 9.25
CA CYS A 351 -3.03 -11.27 8.80
C CYS A 351 -2.30 -12.52 9.32
N ALA A 352 -1.04 -12.42 9.76
CA ALA A 352 -0.27 -13.52 10.32
C ALA A 352 -0.45 -13.68 11.86
N GLU A 353 -0.95 -12.65 12.55
CA GLU A 353 -1.24 -12.70 14.00
C GLU A 353 -2.47 -13.58 14.34
N GLY A 354 -3.29 -13.91 13.33
CA GLY A 354 -4.32 -14.96 13.39
C GLY A 354 -5.76 -14.43 13.43
N LEU A 355 -6.72 -15.35 13.54
CA LEU A 355 -8.12 -14.97 13.74
C LEU A 355 -8.29 -14.33 15.12
N PRO A 356 -9.25 -13.39 15.28
CA PRO A 356 -9.73 -13.00 16.59
C PRO A 356 -10.32 -14.24 17.27
N THR A 357 -9.55 -14.87 18.16
CA THR A 357 -10.12 -15.69 19.21
C THR A 357 -11.12 -14.81 19.94
N GLU A 358 -12.35 -15.30 20.15
CA GLU A 358 -13.09 -14.83 21.31
C GLU A 358 -12.11 -14.95 22.49
N SER A 359 -11.92 -13.86 23.23
CA SER A 359 -11.35 -14.00 24.54
C SER A 359 -12.35 -14.86 25.32
N SER A 360 -12.07 -16.16 25.38
CA SER A 360 -12.47 -17.02 26.48
C SER A 360 -12.03 -16.26 27.71
N SER A 361 -12.99 -15.53 28.29
CA SER A 361 -12.74 -14.69 29.45
C SER A 361 -11.99 -15.56 30.43
N THR A 362 -10.82 -15.13 30.88
CA THR A 362 -10.04 -15.87 31.87
C THR A 362 -10.81 -15.87 33.18
N VAL A 363 -11.78 -16.79 33.24
CA VAL A 363 -12.00 -17.63 34.40
C VAL A 363 -10.61 -18.16 34.69
N GLU A 364 -9.95 -17.52 35.65
CA GLU A 364 -8.74 -18.06 36.21
C GLU A 364 -9.12 -19.46 36.72
N ASP A 365 -8.58 -20.48 36.06
CA ASP A 365 -8.40 -21.79 36.68
C ASP A 365 -7.35 -21.60 37.78
N GLY A 366 -7.81 -21.00 38.88
CA GLY A 366 -7.08 -20.91 40.12
C GLY A 366 -6.70 -22.31 40.59
N PRO A 367 -5.72 -22.42 41.51
CA PRO A 367 -5.17 -23.71 41.94
C PRO A 367 -6.32 -24.67 42.33
N PRO A 368 -6.27 -25.94 41.88
CA PRO A 368 -7.43 -26.83 41.83
C PRO A 368 -8.15 -26.91 43.18
N LEU A 369 -9.29 -26.22 43.28
CA LEU A 369 -9.99 -25.99 44.54
C LEU A 369 -10.75 -27.24 44.99
N GLU A 370 -10.10 -28.03 45.85
CA GLU A 370 -10.69 -29.19 46.55
C GLU A 370 -12.01 -28.84 47.28
N GLY A 371 -12.26 -27.55 47.56
CA GLY A 371 -13.49 -27.05 48.17
C GLY A 371 -14.75 -27.20 47.32
N VAL A 372 -14.70 -27.04 45.98
CA VAL A 372 -15.90 -26.84 45.12
C VAL A 372 -16.86 -28.05 45.10
N SER A 373 -16.37 -29.23 45.47
CA SER A 373 -17.21 -30.42 45.66
C SER A 373 -18.23 -30.25 46.81
N ARG A 374 -17.92 -29.38 47.80
CA ARG A 374 -18.68 -29.27 49.05
C ARG A 374 -19.98 -28.48 48.89
N GLU A 375 -19.97 -27.30 48.26
CA GLU A 375 -21.21 -26.54 48.02
C GLU A 375 -22.15 -27.29 47.06
N MET A 376 -21.58 -27.95 46.06
CA MET A 376 -22.32 -28.82 45.14
C MET A 376 -22.96 -30.00 45.87
N THR A 377 -22.29 -30.61 46.84
CA THR A 377 -22.87 -31.70 47.66
C THR A 377 -24.04 -31.21 48.51
N VAL A 378 -23.92 -30.04 49.16
CA VAL A 378 -25.01 -29.42 49.94
C VAL A 378 -26.25 -29.12 49.08
N LEU A 379 -26.06 -28.67 47.83
CA LEU A 379 -27.19 -28.45 46.90
C LEU A 379 -27.86 -29.76 46.46
N LYS A 380 -27.09 -30.84 46.29
CA LYS A 380 -27.64 -32.17 45.96
C LYS A 380 -28.48 -32.71 47.13
N GLU A 381 -27.98 -32.64 48.36
CA GLU A 381 -28.74 -33.00 49.56
C GLU A 381 -30.04 -32.18 49.72
N GLU A 382 -30.00 -30.87 49.51
CA GLU A 382 -31.20 -30.04 49.65
C GLU A 382 -32.26 -30.36 48.57
N LEU A 383 -31.85 -30.81 47.38
CA LEU A 383 -32.76 -31.28 46.32
C LEU A 383 -33.36 -32.66 46.60
N GLU A 384 -32.59 -33.59 47.19
CA GLU A 384 -33.10 -34.90 47.62
C GLU A 384 -34.13 -34.74 48.76
N ARG A 385 -33.88 -33.83 49.71
CA ARG A 385 -34.87 -33.45 50.75
C ARG A 385 -36.13 -32.79 50.19
N LEU A 386 -36.08 -32.26 48.96
CA LEU A 386 -37.23 -31.72 48.22
C LEU A 386 -37.86 -32.76 47.26
N GLY A 387 -37.41 -34.02 47.29
CA GLY A 387 -37.93 -35.11 46.44
C GLY A 387 -37.55 -35.00 44.95
N VAL A 388 -36.57 -34.18 44.59
CA VAL A 388 -36.18 -33.93 43.20
C VAL A 388 -35.02 -34.85 42.80
N PRO A 389 -35.16 -35.71 41.77
CA PRO A 389 -34.09 -36.63 41.38
C PRO A 389 -32.89 -35.89 40.81
N VAL A 390 -31.81 -35.83 41.59
CA VAL A 390 -30.57 -35.08 41.30
C VAL A 390 -29.93 -35.53 39.98
N SER A 391 -29.83 -36.84 39.74
CA SER A 391 -29.20 -37.43 38.55
C SER A 391 -29.80 -36.97 37.21
N ARG A 392 -31.07 -36.52 37.21
CA ARG A 392 -31.76 -36.00 36.03
C ARG A 392 -31.47 -34.53 35.74
N HIS A 393 -30.96 -33.79 36.72
CA HIS A 393 -30.76 -32.33 36.65
C HIS A 393 -29.28 -31.92 36.78
N PHE A 394 -28.41 -32.85 37.18
CA PHE A 394 -26.98 -32.67 37.42
C PHE A 394 -26.15 -33.80 36.79
N PRO A 395 -25.73 -33.69 35.51
CA PRO A 395 -24.68 -34.55 34.96
C PRO A 395 -23.37 -34.40 35.75
N MET A 396 -22.47 -35.39 35.65
CA MET A 396 -21.24 -35.50 36.46
C MET A 396 -20.43 -34.20 36.58
N ASN A 397 -20.26 -33.45 35.48
CA ASN A 397 -19.42 -32.25 35.43
C ASN A 397 -20.20 -30.94 35.67
N SER A 398 -21.26 -30.96 36.48
CA SER A 398 -22.06 -29.76 36.79
C SER A 398 -21.37 -28.85 37.81
N ASP A 399 -21.10 -27.60 37.43
CA ASP A 399 -20.55 -26.55 38.31
C ASP A 399 -21.66 -25.68 38.95
N ILE A 400 -21.47 -25.27 40.20
CA ILE A 400 -22.31 -24.29 40.90
C ILE A 400 -22.26 -22.91 40.21
N ARG A 401 -21.13 -22.53 39.60
CA ARG A 401 -21.00 -21.27 38.85
C ARG A 401 -21.88 -21.25 37.60
N MET A 402 -22.17 -22.41 36.99
CA MET A 402 -23.15 -22.49 35.89
C MET A 402 -24.58 -22.21 36.40
N LEU A 403 -24.97 -22.78 37.55
CA LEU A 403 -26.26 -22.44 38.16
C LEU A 403 -26.36 -20.95 38.50
N ALA A 404 -25.28 -20.34 38.98
CA ALA A 404 -25.26 -18.95 39.42
C ALA A 404 -25.50 -17.95 38.27
N LYS A 405 -25.23 -18.36 37.02
CA LYS A 405 -25.53 -17.58 35.81
C LYS A 405 -26.97 -17.78 35.29
N MET A 406 -27.72 -18.78 35.76
CA MET A 406 -29.09 -19.04 35.31
C MET A 406 -30.10 -18.08 35.94
N SER A 407 -30.95 -17.46 35.12
CA SER A 407 -32.08 -16.68 35.60
C SER A 407 -33.14 -17.54 36.31
N LYS A 408 -34.02 -16.89 37.10
CA LYS A 408 -35.16 -17.56 37.75
C LYS A 408 -36.06 -18.31 36.75
N ASN A 409 -36.21 -17.80 35.52
CA ASN A 409 -37.03 -18.43 34.49
C ASN A 409 -36.37 -19.69 33.93
N GLU A 410 -35.05 -19.68 33.73
CA GLU A 410 -34.31 -20.87 33.28
C GLU A 410 -34.25 -21.94 34.37
N MET A 411 -34.07 -21.54 35.65
CA MET A 411 -34.20 -22.49 36.76
C MET A 411 -35.61 -23.08 36.87
N ARG A 412 -36.67 -22.28 36.64
CA ARG A 412 -38.06 -22.76 36.61
C ARG A 412 -38.29 -23.76 35.48
N ASN A 413 -37.70 -23.53 34.30
CA ASN A 413 -37.75 -24.48 33.19
C ASN A 413 -36.95 -25.77 33.48
N LYS A 414 -35.78 -25.65 34.12
CA LYS A 414 -34.92 -26.78 34.49
C LYS A 414 -35.56 -27.69 35.54
N PHE A 415 -36.06 -27.13 36.65
CA PHE A 415 -36.62 -27.90 37.77
C PHE A 415 -38.14 -28.16 37.66
N LYS A 416 -38.82 -27.52 36.71
CA LYS A 416 -40.28 -27.61 36.46
C LYS A 416 -41.21 -27.24 37.63
N SER A 417 -40.66 -26.83 38.78
CA SER A 417 -41.37 -26.24 39.92
C SER A 417 -40.86 -24.82 40.18
N ALA A 418 -41.79 -23.87 40.31
CA ALA A 418 -41.47 -22.46 40.58
C ALA A 418 -40.92 -22.24 42.00
N GLU A 419 -41.35 -23.05 42.96
CA GLU A 419 -40.89 -23.00 44.35
C GLU A 419 -39.46 -23.51 44.48
N VAL A 420 -39.19 -24.72 43.95
CA VAL A 420 -37.84 -25.31 43.93
C VAL A 420 -36.86 -24.39 43.20
N ALA A 421 -37.24 -23.86 42.03
CA ALA A 421 -36.41 -22.93 41.28
C ALA A 421 -36.11 -21.63 42.05
N SER A 422 -37.10 -21.06 42.74
CA SER A 422 -36.91 -19.85 43.55
C SER A 422 -36.00 -20.10 44.76
N ARG A 423 -36.14 -21.27 45.40
CA ARG A 423 -35.32 -21.71 46.53
C ARG A 423 -33.88 -21.98 46.11
N MET A 424 -33.68 -22.72 45.01
CA MET A 424 -32.35 -23.01 44.44
C MET A 424 -31.64 -21.74 43.96
N HIS A 425 -32.32 -20.83 43.26
CA HIS A 425 -31.74 -19.55 42.84
C HIS A 425 -31.30 -18.70 44.05
N ARG A 426 -32.05 -18.74 45.16
CA ARG A 426 -31.63 -18.08 46.41
C ARG A 426 -30.42 -18.79 47.03
N ARG A 427 -30.42 -20.12 47.08
CA ARG A 427 -29.38 -20.93 47.75
C ARG A 427 -28.03 -20.88 47.03
N VAL A 428 -28.03 -21.02 45.71
CA VAL A 428 -26.84 -20.84 44.86
C VAL A 428 -26.27 -19.43 45.03
N GLY A 429 -27.13 -18.41 45.08
CA GLY A 429 -26.71 -17.02 45.30
C GLY A 429 -26.08 -16.75 46.66
N GLN A 430 -26.38 -17.55 47.70
CA GLN A 430 -25.68 -17.49 49.00
C GLN A 430 -24.33 -18.20 48.91
N LEU A 431 -24.32 -19.45 48.44
CA LEU A 431 -23.12 -20.30 48.38
C LEU A 431 -22.00 -19.68 47.52
N VAL A 432 -22.35 -18.93 46.47
CA VAL A 432 -21.37 -18.26 45.58
C VAL A 432 -20.89 -16.90 46.12
N ARG A 433 -21.54 -16.33 47.15
CA ARG A 433 -21.13 -15.06 47.76
C ARG A 433 -20.24 -15.20 48.99
N GLY A 434 -20.15 -16.38 49.58
CA GLY A 434 -19.31 -16.63 50.76
C GLY A 434 -19.87 -16.08 52.07
N ASP A 435 -21.13 -15.64 52.11
CA ASP A 435 -21.80 -15.20 53.34
C ASP A 435 -21.85 -16.38 54.35
N GLU A 436 -21.49 -16.12 55.61
CA GLU A 436 -21.46 -17.16 56.66
C GLU A 436 -22.83 -17.83 56.86
N ILE A 437 -22.80 -19.12 57.21
CA ILE A 437 -24.00 -19.97 57.33
C ILE A 437 -24.64 -19.78 58.71
N PRO A 438 -25.80 -19.11 58.85
CA PRO A 438 -26.58 -19.23 60.08
C PRO A 438 -27.07 -20.68 60.22
N PRO A 439 -27.09 -21.26 61.44
CA PRO A 439 -27.47 -22.64 61.65
C PRO A 439 -28.92 -22.91 61.20
N PRO A 440 -29.25 -24.15 60.79
CA PRO A 440 -30.54 -24.47 60.22
C PRO A 440 -31.68 -24.26 61.23
N VAL A 441 -32.54 -23.27 60.97
CA VAL A 441 -33.78 -23.07 61.72
C VAL A 441 -34.69 -24.26 61.46
N PHE A 442 -34.90 -25.09 62.49
CA PHE A 442 -35.80 -26.23 62.42
C PHE A 442 -37.25 -25.74 62.45
N ILE A 443 -37.88 -25.68 61.27
CA ILE A 443 -39.32 -25.46 61.14
C ILE A 443 -39.97 -26.85 61.13
N PRO A 444 -40.75 -27.23 62.16
CA PRO A 444 -41.48 -28.50 62.16
C PRO A 444 -42.54 -28.51 61.04
N PRO A 445 -42.91 -29.69 60.50
CA PRO A 445 -43.98 -29.78 59.52
C PRO A 445 -45.31 -29.27 60.13
N PRO A 446 -46.19 -28.66 59.32
CA PRO A 446 -47.53 -28.30 59.79
C PRO A 446 -48.30 -29.55 60.24
N PRO A 447 -49.15 -29.47 61.28
CA PRO A 447 -49.97 -30.59 61.71
C PRO A 447 -50.94 -30.99 60.60
N ALA A 448 -51.08 -32.30 60.37
CA ALA A 448 -51.93 -32.83 59.31
C ALA A 448 -53.42 -32.75 59.66
N LEU A 449 -54.16 -31.95 58.90
CA LEU A 449 -55.62 -31.94 58.73
C LEU A 449 -55.94 -31.62 57.26
#